data_AF-A0A7X7DWL1-F1
#
_entry.id   AF-A0A7X7DWL1-F1
#
_cell.length_a   1.000
_cell.length_b   1.000
_cell.length_c   1.000
_cell.angle_alpha   90.00
_cell.angle_beta   90.00
_cell.angle_gamma   90.00
#
_symmetry.space_group_name_H-M   'P 1'
#
loop_
_entity.id
_entity.type
_entity.pdbx_description
1 polymer ?
#
loop_
_entity_poly.entity_id
_entity_poly.type
_entity_poly.pdbx_seq_one_letter_code
_entity_poly.pdbx_strand_id
1 'polypeptide(L)'
;MKTFTKPQKASLEPNHKMIPHQEIQGIIFDLDGTLYRMRWYMRPLLTFKVFPKVLRLPRFLKERGKFAGREMNSRENLFNTLCEAVSLREKCSKEEIYSWIHTSFYPAFVSTMPFFRNSRPGLNDMLNKLYKSGI
;
A
#
# COMPACT_ATOMS: atom_id res chain seq x y z
N MET A 1 45.68 16.75 57.90
CA MET A 1 45.54 16.90 56.43
C MET A 1 44.41 15.99 55.96
N LYS A 2 43.30 16.56 55.46
CA LYS A 2 42.40 16.02 54.42
C LYS A 2 41.19 16.94 54.30
N THR A 3 41.36 17.97 53.49
CA THR A 3 40.28 18.80 52.97
C THR A 3 39.40 17.93 52.07
N PHE A 4 38.10 17.86 52.39
CA PHE A 4 37.10 17.23 51.53
C PHE A 4 36.73 18.21 50.42
N THR A 5 37.25 17.99 49.21
CA THR A 5 36.79 18.66 47.99
C THR A 5 35.48 18.02 47.52
N LYS A 6 34.44 18.84 47.34
CA LYS A 6 33.17 18.43 46.72
C LYS A 6 33.42 17.93 45.29
N PRO A 7 32.71 16.90 44.81
CA PRO A 7 32.80 16.50 43.42
C PRO A 7 32.16 17.57 42.53
N GLN A 8 32.89 18.02 41.51
CA GLN A 8 32.32 18.84 40.43
C GLN A 8 31.29 18.00 39.67
N LYS A 9 30.07 18.53 39.51
CA LYS A 9 29.07 17.97 38.59
C LYS A 9 29.63 18.07 37.18
N ALA A 10 29.91 16.92 36.56
CA ALA A 10 30.16 16.87 35.13
C ALA A 10 28.89 17.33 34.40
N SER A 11 29.00 18.46 33.68
CA SER A 11 27.98 18.89 32.73
C SER A 11 28.01 17.90 31.56
N LEU A 12 27.01 17.02 31.50
CA LEU A 12 26.71 16.26 30.28
C LEU A 12 26.00 17.23 29.34
N GLU A 13 26.78 17.96 28.53
CA GLU A 13 26.27 18.64 27.34
C GLU A 13 25.56 17.57 26.47
N PRO A 14 24.26 17.73 26.16
CA PRO A 14 23.62 16.85 25.21
C PRO A 14 24.25 17.08 23.84
N ASN A 15 25.07 16.13 23.41
CA ASN A 15 25.61 16.07 22.06
C ASN A 15 24.47 15.70 21.11
N HIS A 16 23.51 16.62 20.91
CA HIS A 16 22.56 16.58 19.81
C HIS A 16 23.38 16.78 18.54
N LYS A 17 23.84 15.68 17.96
CA LYS A 17 24.14 15.65 16.53
C LYS A 17 22.85 16.06 15.83
N MET A 18 22.74 17.34 15.48
CA MET A 18 21.81 17.79 14.46
C MET A 18 22.16 16.99 13.22
N ILE A 19 21.30 16.04 12.88
CA ILE A 19 21.32 15.44 11.56
C ILE A 19 21.13 16.63 10.61
N PRO A 20 22.09 16.97 9.75
CA PRO A 20 21.91 18.05 8.80
C PRO A 20 20.59 17.81 8.09
N HIS A 21 19.76 18.85 7.95
CA HIS A 21 18.51 18.77 7.19
C HIS A 21 18.85 18.20 5.82
N GLN A 22 18.65 16.89 5.65
CA GLN A 22 18.74 16.27 4.35
C GLN A 22 17.55 16.82 3.60
N GLU A 23 17.83 17.73 2.68
CA GLU A 23 16.85 18.34 1.82
C GLU A 23 16.11 17.22 1.09
N ILE A 24 14.80 17.08 1.34
CA ILE A 24 13.99 16.01 0.78
C ILE A 24 13.91 16.25 -0.74
N GLN A 25 14.59 15.42 -1.52
CA GLN A 25 14.67 15.54 -2.99
C GLN A 25 13.50 14.86 -3.71
N GLY A 26 12.63 14.14 -3.00
CA GLY A 26 11.53 13.42 -3.62
C GLY A 26 10.66 12.65 -2.62
N ILE A 27 9.44 12.35 -3.05
CA ILE A 27 8.46 11.55 -2.29
C ILE A 27 7.97 10.41 -3.18
N ILE A 28 8.03 9.19 -2.67
CA ILE A 28 7.50 8.00 -3.33
C ILE A 28 6.10 7.72 -2.78
N PHE A 29 5.10 7.71 -3.66
CA PHE A 29 3.72 7.38 -3.30
C PHE A 29 3.40 5.92 -3.65
N ASP A 30 2.86 5.19 -2.68
CA ASP A 30 2.22 3.91 -2.98
C ASP A 30 0.88 4.14 -3.70
N LEU A 31 0.71 3.55 -4.88
CA LEU A 31 -0.54 3.68 -5.64
C LEU A 31 -1.72 3.05 -4.87
N ASP A 32 -1.50 1.87 -4.31
CA ASP A 32 -2.53 1.07 -3.62
C ASP A 32 -2.80 1.63 -2.22
N GLY A 33 -3.87 2.42 -2.05
CA GLY A 33 -4.28 2.94 -0.75
C GLY A 33 -3.79 4.36 -0.41
N THR A 34 -2.80 4.90 -1.14
CA THR A 34 -2.43 6.33 -1.04
C THR A 34 -3.09 7.16 -2.14
N LEU A 35 -3.10 6.68 -3.39
CA LEU A 35 -3.60 7.44 -4.54
C LEU A 35 -5.05 7.10 -4.92
N TYR A 36 -5.57 5.92 -4.55
CA TYR A 36 -7.01 5.61 -4.65
C TYR A 36 -7.56 4.98 -3.36
N ARG A 37 -8.83 5.27 -3.06
CA ARG A 37 -9.57 4.63 -1.96
C ARG A 37 -10.72 3.83 -2.52
N MET A 38 -10.70 2.52 -2.30
CA MET A 38 -11.82 1.68 -2.69
C MET A 38 -13.05 1.97 -1.80
N ARG A 39 -14.07 2.67 -2.32
CA ARG A 39 -15.30 2.98 -1.57
C ARG A 39 -16.26 1.80 -1.54
N TRP A 40 -17.15 1.77 -0.55
CA TRP A 40 -18.06 0.64 -0.33
C TRP A 40 -18.97 0.35 -1.54
N TYR A 41 -19.47 1.39 -2.22
CA TYR A 41 -20.34 1.28 -3.39
C TYR A 41 -19.63 0.77 -4.65
N MET A 42 -18.29 0.78 -4.68
CA MET A 42 -17.52 0.28 -5.82
C MET A 42 -17.44 -1.25 -5.82
N ARG A 43 -17.61 -1.88 -4.66
CA ARG A 43 -17.63 -3.34 -4.55
C ARG A 43 -18.78 -3.95 -5.35
N PRO A 44 -20.05 -3.50 -5.21
CA PRO A 44 -21.14 -3.94 -6.09
C PRO A 44 -20.84 -3.84 -7.58
N LEU A 45 -20.31 -2.70 -8.05
CA LEU A 45 -19.99 -2.49 -9.47
C LEU A 45 -18.98 -3.52 -10.00
N LEU A 46 -17.92 -3.76 -9.21
CA LEU A 46 -16.93 -4.78 -9.50
C LEU A 46 -17.54 -6.19 -9.46
N THR A 47 -18.39 -6.49 -8.47
CA THR A 47 -19.09 -7.77 -8.35
C THR A 47 -19.91 -8.09 -9.59
N PHE A 48 -20.67 -7.12 -10.12
CA PHE A 48 -21.45 -7.32 -11.33
C PHE A 48 -20.57 -7.60 -12.55
N LYS A 49 -19.43 -6.92 -12.67
CA LYS A 49 -18.50 -7.10 -13.81
C LYS A 49 -17.71 -8.41 -13.78
N VAL A 50 -17.68 -9.12 -12.67
CA VAL A 50 -16.99 -10.43 -12.53
C VAL A 50 -17.96 -11.61 -12.44
N PHE A 51 -19.24 -11.40 -12.77
CA PHE A 51 -20.21 -12.47 -12.92
C PHE A 51 -19.73 -13.52 -13.94
N PRO A 52 -19.95 -14.83 -13.72
CA PRO A 52 -20.70 -15.45 -12.61
C PRO A 52 -19.89 -15.68 -11.33
N LYS A 53 -18.57 -15.43 -11.35
CA LYS A 53 -17.65 -15.73 -10.23
C LYS A 53 -17.68 -14.63 -9.16
N VAL A 54 -18.88 -14.17 -8.78
CA VAL A 54 -19.10 -13.06 -7.85
C VAL A 54 -18.52 -13.31 -6.45
N LEU A 55 -18.55 -14.55 -5.97
CA LEU A 55 -18.00 -14.94 -4.66
C LEU A 55 -16.47 -14.99 -4.63
N ARG A 56 -15.83 -15.10 -5.81
CA ARG A 56 -14.38 -15.13 -5.95
C ARG A 56 -13.77 -13.76 -5.62
N LEU A 57 -14.47 -12.67 -5.94
CA LEU A 57 -14.03 -11.30 -5.66
C LEU A 57 -13.76 -11.00 -4.17
N PRO A 58 -14.71 -11.18 -3.24
CA PRO A 58 -14.45 -10.89 -1.83
C PRO A 58 -13.35 -11.79 -1.24
N ARG A 59 -13.25 -13.05 -1.70
CA ARG A 59 -12.20 -13.98 -1.28
C ARG A 59 -10.84 -13.55 -1.79
N PHE A 60 -10.75 -13.18 -3.07
CA PHE A 60 -9.56 -12.62 -3.69
C PHE A 60 -9.09 -11.34 -2.99
N LEU A 61 -9.98 -10.36 -2.77
CA LEU A 61 -9.63 -9.11 -2.09
C LEU A 61 -9.16 -9.34 -0.65
N LYS A 62 -9.76 -10.30 0.06
CA LYS A 62 -9.34 -10.69 1.40
C LYS A 62 -7.94 -11.31 1.41
N GLU A 63 -7.58 -12.14 0.44
CA GLU A 63 -6.23 -12.69 0.32
C GLU A 63 -5.23 -11.62 -0.13
N ARG A 64 -5.53 -10.83 -1.17
CA ARG A 64 -4.67 -9.74 -1.65
C ARG A 64 -4.32 -8.76 -0.52
N GLY A 65 -5.29 -8.41 0.32
CA GLY A 65 -5.07 -7.50 1.45
C GLY A 65 -4.03 -7.97 2.48
N LYS A 66 -3.76 -9.28 2.57
CA LYS A 66 -2.73 -9.80 3.49
C LYS A 66 -1.31 -9.48 3.04
N PHE A 67 -1.11 -9.19 1.76
CA PHE A 67 0.20 -8.90 1.18
C PHE A 67 0.54 -7.41 1.16
N ALA A 68 -0.38 -6.53 1.56
CA ALA A 68 -0.13 -5.09 1.64
C ALA A 68 1.02 -4.81 2.62
N GLY A 69 2.05 -4.11 2.14
CA GLY A 69 3.26 -3.78 2.92
C GLY A 69 4.18 -4.97 3.23
N ARG A 70 3.96 -6.15 2.64
CA ARG A 70 4.85 -7.30 2.81
C ARG A 70 5.91 -7.35 1.71
N GLU A 71 7.15 -7.61 2.10
CA GLU A 71 8.24 -7.88 1.17
C GLU A 71 8.08 -9.28 0.56
N MET A 72 7.98 -9.35 -0.76
CA MET A 72 7.78 -10.60 -1.51
C MET A 72 8.94 -10.89 -2.49
N ASN A 73 10.00 -10.08 -2.46
CA ASN A 73 11.18 -10.09 -3.35
C ASN A 73 10.89 -9.85 -4.84
N SER A 74 9.77 -10.36 -5.38
CA SER A 74 9.37 -10.20 -6.77
C SER A 74 7.85 -10.15 -6.94
N ARG A 75 7.42 -9.54 -8.06
CA ARG A 75 6.01 -9.54 -8.48
C ARG A 75 5.49 -10.96 -8.70
N GLU A 76 6.32 -11.83 -9.28
CA GLU A 76 5.95 -13.20 -9.61
C GLU A 76 5.69 -14.03 -8.35
N ASN A 77 6.51 -13.88 -7.31
CA ASN A 77 6.30 -14.53 -6.02
C ASN A 77 5.00 -14.07 -5.35
N LEU A 78 4.72 -12.76 -5.38
CA LEU A 78 3.45 -12.21 -4.90
C LEU A 78 2.27 -12.85 -5.63
N PHE A 79 2.34 -12.91 -6.96
CA PHE A 79 1.26 -13.43 -7.78
C PHE A 79 1.03 -14.92 -7.58
N ASN A 80 2.10 -15.72 -7.55
CA ASN A 80 2.03 -17.16 -7.35
C ASN A 80 1.47 -17.50 -5.97
N THR A 81 1.91 -16.77 -4.93
CA THR A 81 1.42 -16.99 -3.56
C THR A 81 -0.04 -16.56 -3.42
N LEU A 82 -0.44 -15.47 -4.08
CA LEU A 82 -1.84 -15.02 -4.10
C LEU A 82 -2.74 -16.03 -4.82
N CYS A 83 -2.31 -16.55 -5.98
CA CYS A 83 -3.08 -17.54 -6.74
C CYS A 83 -3.25 -18.84 -5.95
N GLU A 84 -2.19 -19.33 -5.29
CA GLU A 84 -2.27 -20.48 -4.36
C GLU A 84 -3.26 -20.22 -3.22
N ALA A 85 -3.16 -19.07 -2.53
CA ALA A 85 -4.01 -18.80 -1.38
C ALA A 85 -5.51 -18.74 -1.75
N VAL A 86 -5.80 -18.23 -2.95
CA VAL A 86 -7.17 -18.14 -3.47
C VAL A 86 -7.64 -19.49 -4.03
N SER A 87 -6.79 -20.26 -4.70
CA SER A 87 -7.14 -21.57 -5.28
C SER A 87 -7.57 -22.56 -4.20
N LEU A 88 -6.87 -22.58 -3.05
CA LEU A 88 -7.22 -23.38 -1.88
C LEU A 88 -8.62 -23.06 -1.34
N ARG A 89 -9.05 -21.79 -1.41
CA ARG A 89 -10.38 -21.36 -0.94
C ARG A 89 -11.47 -21.61 -1.97
N GLU A 90 -11.16 -21.45 -3.24
CA GLU A 90 -12.07 -21.65 -4.36
C GLU A 90 -12.21 -23.12 -4.76
N LYS A 91 -11.31 -23.99 -4.25
CA LYS A 91 -11.22 -25.41 -4.61
C LYS A 91 -11.08 -25.60 -6.12
N CYS A 92 -10.22 -24.79 -6.75
CA CYS A 92 -9.89 -24.89 -8.17
C CYS A 92 -8.37 -24.87 -8.36
N SER A 93 -7.90 -24.94 -9.61
CA SER A 93 -6.47 -24.87 -9.90
C SER A 93 -5.94 -23.43 -9.76
N LYS A 94 -4.62 -23.29 -9.61
CA LYS A 94 -3.97 -21.96 -9.60
C LYS A 94 -4.12 -21.25 -10.94
N GLU A 95 -4.04 -22.02 -12.03
CA GLU A 95 -4.15 -21.56 -13.41
C GLU A 95 -5.54 -20.98 -13.67
N GLU A 96 -6.59 -21.57 -13.08
CA GLU A 96 -7.94 -21.03 -13.15
C GLU A 96 -8.04 -19.67 -12.44
N ILE A 97 -7.42 -19.53 -11.26
CA ILE A 97 -7.38 -18.25 -10.54
C ILE A 97 -6.58 -17.21 -11.34
N TYR A 98 -5.41 -17.60 -11.83
CA TYR A 98 -4.57 -16.75 -12.67
C TYR A 98 -5.35 -16.24 -13.88
N SER A 99 -5.98 -17.15 -14.62
CA SER A 99 -6.80 -16.83 -15.79
C SER A 99 -7.94 -15.89 -15.42
N TRP A 100 -8.67 -16.16 -14.33
CA TRP A 100 -9.74 -15.28 -13.87
C TRP A 100 -9.24 -13.89 -13.49
N ILE A 101 -8.08 -13.78 -12.83
CA ILE A 101 -7.49 -12.49 -12.48
C ILE A 101 -7.22 -11.66 -13.73
N HIS A 102 -6.58 -12.26 -14.74
CA HIS A 102 -6.16 -11.57 -15.95
C HIS A 102 -7.29 -11.28 -16.94
N THR A 103 -8.24 -12.21 -17.10
CA THR A 103 -9.29 -12.12 -18.13
C THR A 103 -10.59 -11.51 -17.63
N SER A 104 -10.85 -11.55 -16.32
CA SER A 104 -12.10 -11.07 -15.74
C SER A 104 -11.87 -9.94 -14.73
N PHE A 105 -11.09 -10.19 -13.68
CA PHE A 105 -10.93 -9.21 -12.60
C PHE A 105 -10.21 -7.93 -13.04
N TYR A 106 -9.05 -8.02 -13.70
CA TYR A 106 -8.30 -6.82 -14.09
C TYR A 106 -9.05 -5.95 -15.09
N PRO A 107 -9.64 -6.49 -16.18
CA PRO A 107 -10.49 -5.71 -17.07
C PRO A 107 -11.66 -5.05 -16.33
N ALA A 108 -12.34 -5.79 -15.45
CA ALA A 108 -13.39 -5.25 -14.60
C ALA A 108 -12.85 -4.08 -13.75
N PHE A 109 -11.75 -4.28 -13.03
CA PHE A 109 -11.11 -3.29 -12.18
C PHE A 109 -10.73 -2.02 -12.95
N VAL A 110 -10.00 -2.15 -14.06
CA VAL A 110 -9.60 -1.01 -14.90
C VAL A 110 -10.82 -0.26 -15.42
N SER A 111 -11.84 -0.96 -15.92
CA SER A 111 -13.07 -0.32 -16.40
C SER A 111 -13.85 0.40 -15.30
N THR A 112 -13.63 0.04 -14.02
CA THR A 112 -14.23 0.71 -12.88
C THR A 112 -13.39 1.88 -12.35
N MET A 113 -12.08 1.96 -12.66
CA MET A 113 -11.17 3.02 -12.23
C MET A 113 -11.65 4.46 -12.54
N PRO A 114 -12.30 4.77 -13.67
CA PRO A 114 -12.82 6.12 -13.92
C PRO A 114 -13.80 6.60 -12.84
N PHE A 115 -14.58 5.68 -12.25
CA PHE A 115 -15.50 5.98 -11.14
C PHE A 115 -14.77 6.09 -9.79
N PHE A 116 -13.48 5.77 -9.76
CA PHE A 116 -12.62 5.83 -8.58
C PHE A 116 -11.84 7.15 -8.49
N ARG A 117 -12.06 8.09 -9.42
CA ARG A 117 -11.44 9.43 -9.52
C ARG A 117 -11.63 10.36 -8.32
N ASN A 118 -12.10 9.86 -7.19
CA ASN A 118 -11.98 10.55 -5.92
C ASN A 118 -10.59 10.26 -5.35
N SER A 119 -9.61 11.03 -5.80
CA SER A 119 -8.36 11.24 -5.08
C SER A 119 -8.67 11.44 -3.59
N ARG A 120 -7.82 10.91 -2.70
CA ARG A 120 -7.97 11.13 -1.25
C ARG A 120 -8.17 12.65 -1.00
N PRO A 121 -9.10 13.08 -0.13
CA PRO A 121 -9.30 14.51 0.10
C PRO A 121 -7.97 15.21 0.41
N GLY A 122 -7.68 16.32 -0.27
CA GLY A 122 -6.42 17.06 -0.14
C GLY A 122 -5.23 16.48 -0.93
N LEU A 123 -5.36 15.35 -1.63
CA LEU A 123 -4.27 14.76 -2.41
C LEU A 123 -3.82 15.69 -3.55
N ASN A 124 -4.75 16.25 -4.31
CA ASN A 124 -4.42 17.17 -5.40
C ASN A 124 -3.72 18.43 -4.88
N ASP A 125 -4.20 18.99 -3.76
CA ASP A 125 -3.59 20.15 -3.12
C ASP A 125 -2.19 19.85 -2.60
N MET A 126 -1.99 18.67 -2.01
CA MET A 126 -0.69 18.20 -1.54
C MET A 126 0.28 17.99 -2.71
N LEU A 127 -0.13 17.29 -3.77
CA LEU A 127 0.71 17.09 -4.97
C LEU A 127 1.07 18.43 -5.61
N ASN A 128 0.12 19.36 -5.70
CA ASN A 128 0.39 20.70 -6.21
C ASN A 128 1.37 21.50 -5.31
N LYS A 129 1.28 21.36 -3.99
CA LYS A 129 2.22 21.99 -3.05
C LYS A 129 3.62 21.41 -3.18
N LEU A 130 3.75 20.08 -3.29
CA LEU A 130 5.02 19.40 -3.47
C LEU A 130 5.71 19.84 -4.76
N TYR A 131 4.97 19.82 -5.86
CA TYR A 131 5.45 20.29 -7.16
C TYR A 131 5.92 21.75 -7.09
N LYS A 132 5.14 22.64 -6.45
CA LYS A 132 5.53 24.05 -6.27
C LYS A 132 6.74 24.24 -5.35
N SER A 133 7.01 23.31 -4.43
CA SER A 133 8.19 23.34 -3.56
C SER A 133 9.45 22.74 -4.20
N GLY A 134 9.40 22.31 -5.47
CA GLY A 134 10.53 21.70 -6.15
C GLY A 134 10.76 20.23 -5.77
N ILE A 135 9.74 19.57 -5.21
CA ILE A 135 9.72 18.13 -4.88
C ILE A 135 8.90 17.37 -5.92
#